data_AF-A0A968QDV1-F1
#
_entry.id   AF-A0A968QDV1-F1
#
_cell.length_a   1.000
_cell.length_b   1.000
_cell.length_c   1.000
_cell.angle_alpha   90.00
_cell.angle_beta   90.00
_cell.angle_gamma   90.00
#
_symmetry.space_group_name_H-M   'P 1'
#
loop_
_entity.id
_entity.type
_entity.pdbx_description
1 polymer ?
#
loop_
_entity_poly.entity_id
_entity_poly.type
_entity_poly.pdbx_seq_one_letter_code
_entity_poly.pdbx_strand_id
1 'polypeptide(L)'
;MTGKKLNVKHLGSVADLESWIEQKKQTASSPNEYLPQQYVYTMVSGKGKFDNIQNSRYPQIQPLTVKTVCGNRQSLTEQSYS
;
A
#
# COMPACT_ATOMS: atom_id res chain seq x y z
N MET A 1 -24.14 -3.84 11.01
CA MET A 1 -22.71 -3.46 10.89
C MET A 1 -22.63 -1.95 10.75
N THR A 2 -22.12 -1.26 11.77
CA THR A 2 -22.00 0.20 11.75
C THR A 2 -20.65 0.56 11.14
N GLY A 3 -20.66 1.17 9.95
CA GLY A 3 -19.44 1.61 9.27
C GLY A 3 -18.78 2.77 10.02
N LYS A 4 -17.47 2.69 10.26
CA LYS A 4 -16.69 3.80 10.83
C LYS A 4 -16.34 4.78 9.70
N LYS A 5 -16.64 6.07 9.89
CA LYS A 5 -16.23 7.11 8.92
C LYS A 5 -14.71 7.24 8.91
N LEU A 6 -14.11 7.11 7.74
CA LEU A 6 -12.70 7.37 7.50
C LEU A 6 -12.53 8.86 7.15
N ASN A 7 -11.59 9.54 7.79
CA ASN A 7 -11.23 10.91 7.44
C ASN A 7 -9.99 10.88 6.55
N VAL A 8 -10.14 11.34 5.31
CA VAL A 8 -9.03 11.48 4.37
C VAL A 8 -8.23 12.73 4.75
N LYS A 9 -6.91 12.59 4.85
CA LYS A 9 -5.98 13.70 5.03
C LYS A 9 -5.00 13.72 3.85
N HIS A 10 -4.75 14.91 3.31
CA HIS A 10 -3.72 15.13 2.30
C HIS A 10 -2.45 15.62 3.01
N LEU A 11 -1.35 14.89 2.83
CA LEU A 11 -0.08 15.13 3.56
C LEU A 11 0.99 15.83 2.71
N GLY A 12 0.63 16.34 1.53
CA GLY A 12 1.54 16.95 0.57
C GLY A 12 1.45 16.32 -0.81
N SER A 13 2.33 16.75 -1.71
CA SER A 13 2.47 16.23 -3.06
C SER A 13 3.49 15.08 -3.15
N VAL A 14 3.50 14.39 -4.30
CA VAL A 14 4.54 13.37 -4.58
C VAL A 14 5.93 13.99 -4.67
N ALA A 15 6.04 15.23 -5.13
CA ALA A 15 7.31 15.97 -5.22
C ALA A 15 7.86 16.33 -3.82
N ASP A 16 6.98 16.64 -2.87
CA ASP A 16 7.37 16.89 -1.47
C ASP A 16 7.95 15.62 -0.85
N LEU A 17 7.33 14.46 -1.12
CA LEU A 17 7.81 13.17 -0.64
C LEU A 17 9.17 12.79 -1.25
N GLU A 18 9.35 13.03 -2.55
CA GLU A 18 10.63 12.81 -3.24
C GLU A 18 11.75 13.66 -2.62
N SER A 19 11.49 14.96 -2.45
CA SER A 19 12.44 15.90 -1.86
C SER A 19 12.81 15.50 -0.43
N TRP A 20 11.83 15.08 0.37
CA TRP A 20 12.06 14.59 1.72
C TRP A 20 12.95 13.34 1.74
N ILE A 21 12.70 12.38 0.84
CA ILE A 21 13.50 11.14 0.76
C ILE A 21 14.96 11.48 0.42
N GLU A 22 15.19 12.35 -0.56
CA GLU A 22 16.55 12.72 -0.98
C GLU A 22 17.30 13.47 0.13
N GLN A 23 16.63 14.37 0.86
CA GLN A 23 17.23 15.03 2.02
C GLN A 23 17.51 14.04 3.16
N LYS A 24 16.58 13.11 3.42
CA LYS A 24 16.73 12.15 4.52
C LYS A 24 17.85 11.15 4.25
N LYS A 25 18.04 10.70 3.02
CA LYS A 25 19.16 9.82 2.62
C LYS A 25 20.53 10.40 2.96
N GLN A 26 20.70 11.71 2.85
CA GLN A 26 21.98 12.38 3.13
C GLN A 26 22.32 12.41 4.63
N THR A 27 21.33 12.28 5.50
CA THR A 27 21.48 12.41 6.96
C THR A 27 21.18 11.11 7.72
N ALA A 28 20.66 10.10 7.03
CA ALA A 28 20.24 8.84 7.63
C ALA A 28 21.46 8.03 8.10
N SER A 29 21.40 7.57 9.33
CA SER A 29 22.37 6.60 9.87
C SER A 29 22.03 5.17 9.43
N SER A 30 20.78 4.91 9.02
CA SER A 30 20.32 3.61 8.53
C SER A 30 19.28 3.74 7.41
N PRO A 31 19.25 2.81 6.44
CA PRO A 31 18.21 2.77 5.41
C PRO A 31 16.78 2.71 5.95
N ASN A 32 16.58 2.13 7.14
CA ASN A 32 15.26 2.01 7.76
C ASN A 32 14.57 3.36 8.01
N GLU A 33 15.33 4.45 8.02
CA GLU A 33 14.80 5.80 8.24
C GLU A 33 14.09 6.40 7.02
N TYR A 34 14.33 5.89 5.81
CA TYR A 34 13.73 6.42 4.58
C TYR A 34 13.09 5.33 3.70
N LEU A 35 13.42 4.06 3.91
CA LEU A 35 12.84 2.93 3.15
C LEU A 35 11.30 2.90 3.18
N PRO A 36 10.61 3.13 4.32
CA PRO A 36 9.15 3.14 4.34
C PRO A 36 8.56 4.20 3.41
N GLN A 37 9.12 5.40 3.41
CA GLN A 37 8.69 6.51 2.55
C GLN A 37 9.04 6.25 1.09
N GLN A 38 10.18 5.63 0.81
CA GLN A 38 10.56 5.20 -0.54
C GLN A 38 9.58 4.16 -1.11
N TYR A 39 9.08 3.25 -0.27
CA TYR A 39 8.02 2.31 -0.64
C TYR A 39 6.70 3.04 -0.93
N VAL A 40 6.33 4.04 -0.11
CA VAL A 40 5.14 4.86 -0.38
C VAL A 40 5.27 5.63 -1.70
N TYR A 41 6.45 6.21 -1.96
CA TYR A 41 6.74 6.97 -3.17
C TYR A 41 6.50 6.14 -4.44
N THR A 42 6.94 4.88 -4.50
CA THR A 42 6.71 4.04 -5.69
C THR A 42 5.22 3.75 -5.92
N MET A 43 4.43 3.62 -4.85
CA MET A 43 2.98 3.43 -4.94
C MET A 43 2.25 4.68 -5.41
N VAL A 44 2.60 5.87 -4.91
CA VAL A 44 1.87 7.11 -5.20
C VAL A 44 2.33 7.82 -6.47
N SER A 45 3.59 7.65 -6.87
CA SER A 45 4.13 8.22 -8.12
C SER A 45 3.68 7.46 -9.37
N GLY A 46 3.16 6.24 -9.21
CA GLY A 46 2.85 5.34 -10.32
C GLY A 46 4.06 4.62 -10.91
N LYS A 47 5.29 4.83 -10.40
CA LYS A 47 6.49 4.09 -10.83
C LYS A 47 6.39 2.58 -10.56
N GLY A 48 5.56 2.16 -9.60
CA GLY A 48 5.26 0.76 -9.32
C GLY A 48 4.05 0.20 -10.07
N LYS A 49 3.42 0.95 -10.98
CA LYS A 49 2.30 0.43 -11.76
C LYS A 49 2.81 -0.57 -12.79
N PHE A 50 2.24 -1.76 -12.76
CA PHE A 50 2.45 -2.76 -13.80
C PHE A 50 1.53 -2.43 -14.97
N ASP A 51 2.09 -1.98 -16.10
CA ASP A 51 1.31 -1.62 -17.28
C ASP A 51 0.60 -2.83 -17.88
N ASN A 52 1.30 -3.97 -17.99
CA ASN A 52 0.78 -5.16 -18.65
C ASN A 52 0.87 -6.38 -17.73
N ILE A 53 -0.15 -6.53 -16.89
CA ILE A 53 -0.28 -7.69 -16.01
C ILE A 53 -0.54 -8.92 -16.89
N GLN A 54 0.35 -9.92 -16.84
CA GLN A 54 0.32 -11.10 -17.70
C GLN A 54 -0.73 -12.15 -17.28
N ASN A 55 -1.87 -11.72 -16.74
CA ASN A 55 -2.94 -12.62 -16.28
C ASN A 55 -3.45 -13.53 -17.39
N SER A 56 -3.47 -13.03 -18.64
CA SER A 56 -3.87 -13.82 -19.82
C SER A 56 -2.96 -15.03 -20.09
N ARG A 57 -1.71 -15.04 -19.58
CA ARG A 57 -0.80 -16.19 -19.70
C ARG A 57 -1.17 -17.34 -18.78
N TYR A 58 -2.03 -17.11 -17.77
CA TYR A 58 -2.39 -18.10 -16.75
C TYR A 58 -3.91 -18.14 -16.54
N PRO A 59 -4.69 -18.58 -17.54
CA PRO A 59 -6.16 -18.54 -17.48
C PRO A 59 -6.76 -19.41 -16.35
N GLN A 60 -6.01 -20.39 -15.85
CA GLN A 60 -6.41 -21.24 -14.73
C GLN A 60 -6.30 -20.55 -13.37
N ILE A 61 -5.55 -19.44 -13.26
CA ILE A 61 -5.40 -18.68 -12.02
C ILE A 61 -6.49 -17.63 -11.96
N GLN A 62 -7.35 -17.70 -10.94
CA GLN A 62 -8.43 -16.74 -10.71
C GLN A 62 -8.12 -15.91 -9.46
N PRO A 63 -7.66 -14.65 -9.61
CA PRO A 63 -7.34 -13.80 -8.46
C PRO A 63 -8.59 -13.52 -7.62
N LEU A 64 -8.43 -13.53 -6.30
CA LEU A 64 -9.49 -13.12 -5.39
C LEU A 64 -9.75 -11.61 -5.51
N THR A 65 -11.02 -11.23 -5.39
CA THR A 65 -11.38 -9.81 -5.39
C THR A 65 -11.00 -9.16 -4.05
N VAL A 66 -10.74 -7.85 -4.08
CA VAL A 66 -10.54 -7.06 -2.86
C VAL A 66 -11.73 -7.18 -1.92
N LYS A 67 -12.95 -7.25 -2.45
CA LYS A 67 -14.17 -7.47 -1.67
C LYS A 67 -14.11 -8.80 -0.92
N THR A 68 -13.69 -9.87 -1.58
CA THR A 68 -13.54 -11.20 -0.96
C THR A 68 -12.51 -11.16 0.16
N VAL A 69 -11.33 -10.59 -0.08
CA VAL A 69 -10.25 -10.52 0.92
C VAL A 69 -10.63 -9.64 2.12
N CYS A 70 -11.23 -8.47 1.89
CA CYS A 70 -11.64 -7.56 2.96
C CYS A 70 -12.88 -8.06 3.71
N GLY A 71 -13.80 -8.76 3.05
CA GLY A 71 -14.96 -9.39 3.68
C GLY A 71 -14.56 -10.53 4.62
N ASN A 72 -13.63 -11.40 4.19
CA ASN A 72 -13.16 -12.53 4.99
C ASN A 72 -12.30 -12.14 6.21
N ARG A 73 -11.79 -10.90 6.25
CA ARG A 73 -11.00 -10.41 7.39
C ARG A 73 -11.87 -10.09 8.61
N GLN A 74 -13.18 -9.88 8.43
CA GLN A 74 -14.13 -9.64 9.52
C GLN A 74 -14.48 -10.92 10.29
N SER A 75 -14.45 -12.09 9.63
CA SER A 75 -14.78 -13.38 10.26
C SER A 75 -13.62 -14.00 11.04
N LEU A 76 -12.37 -13.63 10.73
CA LEU A 76 -11.17 -14.15 11.43
C LEU A 76 -10.92 -13.47 12.80
N THR A 77 -11.51 -12.31 13.05
CA THR A 77 -11.41 -11.63 14.36
C THR A 77 -12.38 -12.16 15.40
N GLU A 78 -13.36 -12.99 15.01
CA GLU A 78 -14.35 -13.57 15.92
C GLU A 78 -13.92 -14.94 16.50
N GLN A 79 -12.89 -15.60 15.94
CA GLN A 79 -12.42 -16.91 16.38
C GLN A 79 -11.24 -16.87 17.36
N SER A 80 -10.74 -15.69 17.74
CA SER A 80 -9.60 -15.54 18.67
C SER A 80 -10.00 -15.19 20.11
N TYR A 81 -11.29 -15.28 20.44
CA TYR A 81 -11.79 -15.23 21.82
C TYR A 81 -12.69 -16.45 22.08
N SER A 82 -12.06 -17.59 22.39
CA SER A 82 -12.67 -18.72 23.10
C SER A 82 -11.59 -19.40 23.91
#